data_AF-W4S7J4-F1
#
_entry.id   AF-W4S7J4-F1
#
_cell.length_a   1.000
_cell.length_b   1.000
_cell.length_c   1.000
_cell.angle_alpha   90.00
_cell.angle_beta   90.00
_cell.angle_gamma   90.00
#
_symmetry.space_group_name_H-M   'P 1'
#
loop_
_entity.id
_entity.type
_entity.pdbx_description
1 polymer ?
#
loop_
_entity_poly.entity_id
_entity_poly.type
_entity_poly.pdbx_seq_one_letter_code
_entity_poly.pdbx_strand_id
1 'polypeptide(L)'
;MDRPLTLEGPQRGRARIRFSQPALFQIAPGGSLSLARLEIDGRAAPAQPGNAVIRTAPGSAVAQYQLTLRNTHLHHLDAQPGFDVIALGKGSLADHILLDRLLVEDVSGSVLSAHAETDDRGTYNVEQVTVRQSQFHRVAGPVLDLYRGGRDESTFGPVLQVSDSHFTQVGRAADASLRLHGVQRIALRNNRFVDSAAILAQHTTGTPHLITSGNQFVGTPALHADAAEPLL
;
A
#
# COMPACT_ATOMS: atom_id res chain seq x y z
N MET A 1 11.05 -5.52 15.41
CA MET A 1 12.34 -5.24 14.75
C MET A 1 12.66 -3.78 14.97
N ASP A 2 13.72 -3.52 15.72
CA ASP A 2 14.12 -2.22 16.28
C ASP A 2 15.38 -1.64 15.61
N ARG A 3 15.82 -2.25 14.51
CA ARG A 3 17.00 -1.88 13.74
C ARG A 3 16.78 -2.19 12.26
N PRO A 4 17.55 -1.60 11.33
CA PRO A 4 17.47 -1.94 9.92
C PRO A 4 17.75 -3.43 9.67
N LEU A 5 16.89 -4.06 8.86
CA LEU A 5 17.02 -5.46 8.45
C LEU A 5 16.81 -5.57 6.95
N THR A 6 17.66 -6.35 6.30
CA THR A 6 17.43 -6.82 4.93
C THR A 6 17.31 -8.34 4.96
N LEU A 7 16.24 -8.86 4.35
CA LEU A 7 16.08 -10.28 4.09
C LEU A 7 15.95 -10.50 2.59
N GLU A 8 16.86 -11.29 2.05
CA GLU A 8 17.03 -11.43 0.62
C GLU A 8 17.18 -12.91 0.25
N GLY A 9 16.31 -13.38 -0.65
CA GLY A 9 16.37 -14.73 -1.20
C GLY A 9 17.50 -14.89 -2.23
N PRO A 10 17.77 -16.13 -2.67
CA PRO A 10 18.84 -16.42 -3.62
C PRO A 10 18.56 -15.79 -4.99
N GLN A 11 19.61 -15.61 -5.80
CA GLN A 11 19.47 -15.14 -7.19
C GLN A 11 18.80 -16.17 -8.11
N ARG A 12 18.93 -17.46 -7.75
CA ARG A 12 18.32 -18.60 -8.46
C ARG A 12 17.61 -19.48 -7.44
N GLY A 13 16.45 -20.02 -7.81
CA GLY A 13 15.60 -20.78 -6.90
C GLY A 13 14.60 -19.89 -6.15
N ARG A 14 13.88 -20.47 -5.19
CA ARG A 14 12.79 -19.82 -4.45
C ARG A 14 13.02 -19.95 -2.95
N ALA A 15 13.13 -18.82 -2.25
CA ALA A 15 13.12 -18.79 -0.78
C ALA A 15 11.69 -18.52 -0.30
N ARG A 16 11.06 -19.52 0.31
CA ARG A 16 9.68 -19.43 0.80
C ARG A 16 9.66 -19.18 2.30
N ILE A 17 8.85 -18.21 2.73
CA ILE A 17 8.55 -17.92 4.12
C ILE A 17 7.07 -18.23 4.37
N ARG A 18 6.83 -19.01 5.41
CA ARG A 18 5.50 -19.23 6.02
C ARG A 18 5.59 -18.80 7.47
N PHE A 19 4.52 -18.23 8.00
CA PHE A 19 4.48 -17.73 9.37
C PHE A 19 3.17 -18.09 10.03
N SER A 20 3.21 -18.40 11.33
CA SER A 20 2.06 -18.80 12.14
C SER A 20 1.65 -17.76 13.17
N GLN A 21 2.20 -16.56 13.06
CA GLN A 21 1.86 -15.42 13.89
C GLN A 21 0.91 -14.47 13.15
N PRO A 22 0.16 -13.60 13.84
CA PRO A 22 -0.71 -12.60 13.20
C PRO A 22 0.06 -11.63 12.29
N ALA A 23 1.36 -11.47 12.56
CA ALA A 23 2.26 -10.79 11.64
C ALA A 23 3.62 -11.46 11.53
N LEU A 24 4.22 -11.39 10.34
CA LEU A 24 5.58 -11.88 10.10
C LEU A 24 6.63 -10.87 10.59
N PHE A 25 6.46 -9.59 10.25
CA PHE A 25 7.34 -8.52 10.70
C PHE A 25 6.55 -7.43 11.44
N GLN A 26 7.05 -7.04 12.61
CA GLN A 26 6.62 -5.82 13.30
C GLN A 26 7.79 -4.83 13.34
N ILE A 27 7.64 -3.68 12.69
CA ILE A 27 8.61 -2.58 12.75
C ILE A 27 8.39 -1.82 14.05
N ALA A 28 9.47 -1.59 14.79
CA ALA A 28 9.54 -0.84 16.04
C ALA A 28 10.51 0.36 15.85
N PRO A 29 10.58 1.31 16.80
CA PRO A 29 11.45 2.48 16.67
C PRO A 29 12.89 2.09 16.36
N GLY A 30 13.52 2.79 15.42
CA GLY A 30 14.85 2.47 14.88
C GLY A 30 14.85 1.40 13.77
N GLY A 31 13.71 0.77 13.50
CA GLY A 31 13.57 -0.26 12.47
C GLY A 31 13.49 0.30 11.05
N SER A 32 13.99 -0.46 10.08
CA SER A 32 13.70 -0.31 8.64
C SER A 32 13.80 -1.68 8.00
N LEU A 33 13.03 -1.94 6.94
CA LEU A 33 12.91 -3.29 6.38
C LEU A 33 13.06 -3.29 4.87
N SER A 34 13.94 -4.16 4.37
CA SER A 34 14.06 -4.48 2.95
C SER A 34 13.86 -5.97 2.74
N LEU A 35 12.88 -6.33 1.90
CA LEU A 35 12.58 -7.70 1.50
C LEU A 35 12.81 -7.85 0.01
N ALA A 36 13.62 -8.82 -0.40
CA ALA A 36 13.94 -9.03 -1.81
C ALA A 36 13.98 -10.50 -2.23
N ARG A 37 13.42 -10.84 -3.39
CA ARG A 37 13.47 -12.20 -3.97
C ARG A 37 12.91 -13.29 -3.04
N LEU A 38 11.78 -13.00 -2.41
CA LEU A 38 11.11 -13.92 -1.50
C LEU A 38 9.76 -14.38 -2.06
N GLU A 39 9.33 -15.55 -1.64
CA GLU A 39 7.92 -15.95 -1.64
C GLU A 39 7.40 -15.91 -0.21
N ILE A 40 6.31 -15.19 0.03
CA ILE A 40 5.64 -15.13 1.32
C ILE A 40 4.26 -15.78 1.16
N ASP A 41 4.06 -16.90 1.85
CA ASP A 41 2.86 -17.74 1.77
C ASP A 41 2.10 -17.67 3.10
N GLY A 42 0.93 -17.03 3.08
CA GLY A 42 0.12 -16.75 4.26
C GLY A 42 -0.69 -17.92 4.81
N ARG A 43 -0.70 -19.10 4.16
CA ARG A 43 -1.53 -20.25 4.58
C ARG A 43 -1.30 -20.75 6.00
N ALA A 44 -0.13 -20.48 6.57
CA ALA A 44 0.20 -20.87 7.94
C ALA A 44 -0.26 -19.84 8.99
N ALA A 45 -0.68 -18.64 8.57
CA ALA A 45 -1.09 -17.57 9.46
C ALA A 45 -2.38 -17.96 10.22
N PRO A 46 -2.60 -17.41 11.42
CA PRO A 46 -3.77 -17.75 12.21
C PRO A 46 -5.06 -17.33 11.48
N ALA A 47 -6.10 -18.14 11.57
CA ALA A 47 -7.42 -17.82 11.00
C ALA A 47 -8.15 -16.79 11.87
N GLN A 48 -7.68 -15.54 11.85
CA GLN A 48 -8.33 -14.41 12.50
C GLN A 48 -8.29 -13.14 11.62
N PRO A 49 -9.24 -12.21 11.77
CA PRO A 49 -9.21 -10.94 11.05
C PRO A 49 -8.02 -10.06 11.44
N GLY A 50 -7.64 -9.14 10.54
CA GLY A 50 -6.66 -8.09 10.85
C GLY A 50 -5.20 -8.56 10.92
N ASN A 51 -4.89 -9.72 10.34
CA ASN A 51 -3.50 -10.15 10.16
C ASN A 51 -2.77 -9.20 9.20
N ALA A 52 -1.44 -9.16 9.28
CA ALA A 52 -0.63 -8.40 8.33
C ALA A 52 0.71 -9.08 8.09
N VAL A 53 1.24 -9.10 6.87
CA VAL A 53 2.62 -9.59 6.67
C VAL A 53 3.61 -8.68 7.42
N ILE A 54 3.44 -7.36 7.27
CA ILE A 54 4.29 -6.33 7.86
C ILE A 54 3.38 -5.34 8.59
N ARG A 55 3.73 -4.95 9.82
CA ARG A 55 2.99 -3.91 10.53
C ARG A 55 3.86 -3.00 11.38
N THR A 56 3.37 -1.79 11.65
CA THR A 56 3.76 -1.01 12.82
C THR A 56 2.66 -1.12 13.89
N ALA A 57 3.03 -1.06 15.16
CA ALA A 57 2.03 -1.09 16.23
C ALA A 57 1.41 0.30 16.44
N PRO A 58 0.11 0.42 16.72
CA PRO A 58 -0.48 1.69 17.14
C PRO A 58 0.23 2.27 18.37
N GLY A 59 0.48 3.58 18.39
CA GLY A 59 1.14 4.27 19.49
C GLY A 59 2.64 3.97 19.62
N SER A 60 3.24 3.27 18.66
CA SER A 60 4.66 2.87 18.73
C SER A 60 5.66 3.99 18.45
N ALA A 61 5.20 5.18 18.02
CA ALA A 61 6.03 6.32 17.65
C ALA A 61 7.15 5.96 16.64
N VAL A 62 6.88 5.00 15.76
CA VAL A 62 7.81 4.59 14.70
C VAL A 62 7.79 5.66 13.60
N ALA A 63 8.85 6.45 13.52
CA ALA A 63 9.00 7.49 12.51
C ALA A 63 10.28 7.28 11.71
N GLN A 64 10.36 7.95 10.55
CA GLN A 64 11.57 8.06 9.73
C GLN A 64 12.16 6.71 9.30
N TYR A 65 11.28 5.74 9.02
CA TYR A 65 11.68 4.42 8.56
C TYR A 65 11.40 4.24 7.08
N GLN A 66 12.17 3.33 6.49
CA GLN A 66 11.98 2.91 5.10
C GLN A 66 11.49 1.47 5.05
N LEU A 67 10.58 1.22 4.10
CA LEU A 67 10.09 -0.11 3.79
C LEU A 67 10.24 -0.37 2.29
N THR A 68 10.98 -1.42 1.94
CA THR A 68 11.23 -1.78 0.55
C THR A 68 10.88 -3.24 0.33
N LEU A 69 10.01 -3.52 -0.65
CA LEU A 69 9.74 -4.86 -1.16
C LEU A 69 10.15 -4.89 -2.63
N ARG A 70 11.01 -5.83 -3.04
CA ARG A 70 11.45 -5.98 -4.43
C ARG A 70 11.43 -7.41 -4.92
N ASN A 71 10.91 -7.68 -6.11
CA ASN A 71 10.93 -9.04 -6.69
C ASN A 71 10.32 -10.09 -5.74
N THR A 72 9.26 -9.73 -5.03
CA THR A 72 8.67 -10.58 -4.00
C THR A 72 7.28 -11.02 -4.42
N HIS A 73 6.99 -12.31 -4.24
CA HIS A 73 5.67 -12.89 -4.44
C HIS A 73 4.98 -13.03 -3.08
N LEU A 74 3.83 -12.40 -2.89
CA LEU A 74 3.03 -12.51 -1.68
C LEU A 74 1.67 -13.08 -2.02
N HIS A 75 1.26 -14.16 -1.34
CA HIS A 75 0.01 -14.82 -1.68
C HIS A 75 -0.62 -15.62 -0.54
N HIS A 76 -1.90 -15.98 -0.71
CA HIS A 76 -2.76 -16.63 0.29
C HIS A 76 -2.88 -15.83 1.60
N LEU A 77 -3.19 -14.55 1.46
CA LEU A 77 -3.46 -13.61 2.54
C LEU A 77 -4.98 -13.37 2.64
N ASP A 78 -5.76 -14.43 2.61
CA ASP A 78 -7.21 -14.40 2.43
C ASP A 78 -7.98 -15.35 3.35
N ALA A 79 -7.28 -15.99 4.30
CA ALA A 79 -7.88 -16.95 5.23
C ALA A 79 -9.00 -16.35 6.09
N GLN A 80 -8.93 -15.05 6.39
CA GLN A 80 -9.95 -14.27 7.11
C GLN A 80 -9.95 -12.82 6.61
N PRO A 81 -11.07 -12.07 6.76
CA PRO A 81 -11.15 -10.69 6.30
C PRO A 81 -10.07 -9.75 6.86
N GLY A 82 -9.65 -8.77 6.06
CA GLY A 82 -8.73 -7.73 6.51
C GLY A 82 -7.30 -8.22 6.76
N PHE A 83 -6.84 -9.23 6.01
CA PHE A 83 -5.45 -9.63 6.04
C PHE A 83 -4.65 -8.77 5.06
N ASP A 84 -3.89 -7.82 5.60
CA ASP A 84 -3.10 -6.84 4.85
C ASP A 84 -1.70 -7.38 4.48
N VAL A 85 -1.09 -6.83 3.43
CA VAL A 85 0.36 -7.00 3.21
C VAL A 85 1.13 -6.08 4.15
N ILE A 86 0.80 -4.79 4.18
CA ILE A 86 1.38 -3.79 5.07
C ILE A 86 0.27 -3.05 5.79
N ALA A 87 0.30 -3.05 7.13
CA ALA A 87 -0.62 -2.30 7.98
C ALA A 87 0.14 -1.30 8.86
N LEU A 88 -0.06 0.00 8.62
CA LEU A 88 0.57 1.06 9.40
C LEU A 88 -0.33 1.47 10.56
N GLY A 89 0.20 1.40 11.78
CA GLY A 89 -0.48 1.80 12.99
C GLY A 89 -0.44 3.32 13.21
N LYS A 90 -1.45 3.83 13.91
CA LYS A 90 -1.56 5.22 14.36
C LYS A 90 -0.30 5.68 15.11
N GLY A 91 0.16 6.89 14.86
CA GLY A 91 1.39 7.47 15.38
C GLY A 91 2.66 6.98 14.70
N SER A 92 2.57 6.32 13.54
CA SER A 92 3.74 5.96 12.72
C SER A 92 3.83 6.81 11.45
N LEU A 93 5.06 7.09 11.01
CA LEU A 93 5.35 7.86 9.80
C LEU A 93 6.53 7.24 9.04
N ALA A 94 6.23 6.62 7.89
CA ALA A 94 7.26 6.12 6.97
C ALA A 94 7.79 7.25 6.07
N ASP A 95 9.10 7.32 5.88
CA ASP A 95 9.71 8.25 4.92
C ASP A 95 9.44 7.79 3.48
N HIS A 96 9.62 6.49 3.22
CA HIS A 96 9.41 5.92 1.90
C HIS A 96 8.99 4.46 1.98
N ILE A 97 7.93 4.15 1.23
CA ILE A 97 7.52 2.78 0.93
C ILE A 97 7.69 2.52 -0.56
N LEU A 98 8.56 1.56 -0.89
CA LEU A 98 8.84 1.12 -2.25
C LEU A 98 8.32 -0.30 -2.49
N LEU A 99 7.39 -0.43 -3.43
CA LEU A 99 6.83 -1.69 -3.92
C LEU A 99 7.25 -1.87 -5.39
N ASP A 100 8.23 -2.72 -5.65
CA ASP A 100 8.88 -2.82 -6.96
C ASP A 100 8.92 -4.26 -7.48
N ARG A 101 8.36 -4.52 -8.67
CA ARG A 101 8.30 -5.86 -9.27
C ARG A 101 7.69 -6.89 -8.32
N LEU A 102 6.57 -6.53 -7.70
CA LEU A 102 5.82 -7.46 -6.85
C LEU A 102 4.83 -8.28 -7.66
N LEU A 103 4.60 -9.51 -7.21
CA LEU A 103 3.41 -10.28 -7.55
C LEU A 103 2.62 -10.46 -6.26
N VAL A 104 1.40 -9.94 -6.21
CA VAL A 104 0.53 -10.02 -5.03
C VAL A 104 -0.80 -10.64 -5.44
N GLU A 105 -1.16 -11.74 -4.80
CA GLU A 105 -2.33 -12.53 -5.15
C GLU A 105 -3.12 -12.91 -3.90
N ASP A 106 -4.46 -12.97 -4.00
CA ASP A 106 -5.32 -13.52 -2.95
C ASP A 106 -5.13 -12.81 -1.60
N VAL A 107 -5.55 -11.54 -1.55
CA VAL A 107 -5.43 -10.69 -0.37
C VAL A 107 -6.83 -10.23 0.03
N SER A 108 -7.23 -10.49 1.28
CA SER A 108 -8.55 -10.09 1.80
C SER A 108 -8.60 -8.68 2.38
N GLY A 109 -7.44 -8.10 2.71
CA GLY A 109 -7.28 -6.70 3.10
C GLY A 109 -6.72 -5.84 1.97
N SER A 110 -5.83 -4.93 2.35
CA SER A 110 -5.12 -4.01 1.46
C SER A 110 -3.66 -4.45 1.26
N VAL A 111 -3.02 -3.96 0.19
CA VAL A 111 -1.55 -4.15 0.06
C VAL A 111 -0.81 -3.16 0.95
N LEU A 112 -1.22 -1.90 0.96
CA LEU A 112 -0.75 -0.88 1.89
C LEU A 112 -1.95 -0.20 2.54
N SER A 113 -2.15 -0.50 3.82
CA SER A 113 -3.08 0.18 4.70
C SER A 113 -2.32 1.26 5.49
N ALA A 114 -2.43 2.51 5.04
CA ALA A 114 -1.81 3.69 5.61
C ALA A 114 -2.86 4.77 5.92
N HIS A 115 -3.95 4.31 6.56
CA HIS A 115 -5.14 5.12 6.83
C HIS A 115 -5.43 5.31 8.33
N ALA A 116 -4.48 5.01 9.21
CA ALA A 116 -4.74 4.95 10.65
C ALA A 116 -4.87 6.32 11.34
N GLU A 117 -4.49 7.41 10.66
CA GLU A 117 -4.56 8.80 11.15
C GLU A 117 -5.93 9.46 10.93
N THR A 118 -7.02 8.83 11.37
CA THR A 118 -8.40 9.28 11.10
C THR A 118 -8.92 10.40 12.00
N ASP A 119 -8.05 11.12 12.71
CA ASP A 119 -8.45 12.18 13.66
C ASP A 119 -8.66 13.55 12.98
N ASP A 120 -8.48 13.64 11.66
CA ASP A 120 -8.59 14.88 10.88
C ASP A 120 -7.67 16.03 11.36
N ARG A 121 -6.45 15.68 11.81
CA ARG A 121 -5.47 16.64 12.34
C ARG A 121 -4.33 17.00 11.38
N GLY A 122 -4.41 16.59 10.12
CA GLY A 122 -3.30 16.73 9.18
C GLY A 122 -2.21 15.67 9.30
N THR A 123 -2.33 14.74 10.25
CA THR A 123 -1.40 13.60 10.39
C THR A 123 -1.69 12.54 9.32
N TYR A 124 -0.64 11.83 8.91
CA TYR A 124 -0.70 10.74 7.93
C TYR A 124 0.44 9.74 8.20
N ASN A 125 0.39 8.55 7.59
CA ASN A 125 1.31 7.46 7.92
C ASN A 125 2.52 7.30 6.99
N VAL A 126 2.58 8.00 5.86
CA VAL A 126 3.66 7.86 4.88
C VAL A 126 3.89 9.12 4.05
N GLU A 127 5.15 9.55 3.95
CA GLU A 127 5.56 10.68 3.12
C GLU A 127 5.54 10.34 1.63
N GLN A 128 6.16 9.22 1.26
CA GLN A 128 6.30 8.82 -0.14
C GLN A 128 5.93 7.36 -0.35
N VAL A 129 5.12 7.09 -1.36
CA VAL A 129 4.81 5.75 -1.84
C VAL A 129 5.19 5.64 -3.31
N THR A 130 6.00 4.64 -3.64
CA THR A 130 6.35 4.31 -5.02
C THR A 130 5.96 2.87 -5.30
N VAL A 131 5.07 2.67 -6.27
CA VAL A 131 4.71 1.37 -6.81
C VAL A 131 5.15 1.31 -8.26
N ARG A 132 5.93 0.31 -8.64
CA ARG A 132 6.31 0.14 -10.05
C ARG A 132 6.45 -1.30 -10.49
N GLN A 133 6.13 -1.54 -11.76
CA GLN A 133 6.33 -2.83 -12.43
C GLN A 133 5.68 -4.02 -11.69
N SER A 134 4.59 -3.78 -10.96
CA SER A 134 3.99 -4.75 -10.04
C SER A 134 2.65 -5.28 -10.56
N GLN A 135 2.26 -6.46 -10.09
CA GLN A 135 1.02 -7.14 -10.46
C GLN A 135 0.21 -7.46 -9.20
N PHE A 136 -1.03 -7.02 -9.19
CA PHE A 136 -1.98 -7.20 -8.10
C PHE A 136 -3.21 -7.93 -8.63
N HIS A 137 -3.52 -9.09 -8.07
CA HIS A 137 -4.61 -9.93 -8.52
C HIS A 137 -5.46 -10.43 -7.35
N ARG A 138 -6.79 -10.28 -7.44
CA ARG A 138 -7.73 -10.72 -6.40
C ARG A 138 -7.38 -10.14 -5.02
N VAL A 139 -7.26 -8.82 -4.97
CA VAL A 139 -7.14 -8.06 -3.72
C VAL A 139 -8.53 -7.53 -3.38
N ALA A 140 -9.12 -7.97 -2.28
CA ALA A 140 -10.49 -7.62 -1.91
C ALA A 140 -10.62 -6.13 -1.51
N GLY A 141 -9.63 -5.62 -0.78
CA GLY A 141 -9.46 -4.21 -0.45
C GLY A 141 -8.76 -3.40 -1.56
N PRO A 142 -8.49 -2.11 -1.31
CA PRO A 142 -7.63 -1.32 -2.18
C PRO A 142 -6.18 -1.83 -2.14
N VAL A 143 -5.43 -1.67 -3.22
CA VAL A 143 -3.98 -1.88 -3.16
C VAL A 143 -3.34 -0.81 -2.27
N LEU A 144 -3.76 0.45 -2.39
CA LEU A 144 -3.29 1.55 -1.55
C LEU A 144 -4.48 2.21 -0.86
N ASP A 145 -4.46 2.25 0.47
CA ASP A 145 -5.38 3.03 1.29
C ASP A 145 -4.58 4.12 2.03
N LEU A 146 -4.55 5.32 1.47
CA LEU A 146 -3.80 6.45 1.98
C LEU A 146 -4.76 7.51 2.50
N TYR A 147 -4.53 7.97 3.73
CA TYR A 147 -5.36 8.98 4.35
C TYR A 147 -4.54 10.10 4.99
N ARG A 148 -4.92 11.33 4.67
CA ARG A 148 -4.53 12.56 5.35
C ARG A 148 -5.77 13.45 5.51
N GLY A 149 -6.39 13.38 6.68
CA GLY A 149 -7.57 14.17 7.02
C GLY A 149 -7.22 15.56 7.56
N GLY A 150 -8.24 16.39 7.75
CA GLY A 150 -8.09 17.74 8.31
C GLY A 150 -7.77 18.84 7.28
N ARG A 151 -7.47 20.03 7.81
CA ARG A 151 -7.25 21.27 7.03
C ARG A 151 -5.83 21.82 7.15
N ASP A 152 -4.93 21.05 7.73
CA ASP A 152 -3.55 21.47 7.89
C ASP A 152 -2.85 21.55 6.52
N GLU A 153 -2.21 22.68 6.23
CA GLU A 153 -1.44 22.94 5.00
C GLU A 153 0.07 23.02 5.28
N SER A 154 0.50 22.67 6.49
CA SER A 154 1.91 22.77 6.90
C SER A 154 2.80 21.61 6.43
N THR A 155 2.24 20.67 5.66
CA THR A 155 2.91 19.45 5.20
C THR A 155 2.87 19.31 3.68
N PHE A 156 3.87 18.62 3.11
CA PHE A 156 4.03 18.46 1.66
C PHE A 156 3.60 17.08 1.13
N GLY A 157 3.27 16.14 2.02
CA GLY A 157 2.91 14.77 1.69
C GLY A 157 1.43 14.45 1.98
N PRO A 158 0.96 13.23 1.63
CA PRO A 158 1.70 12.19 0.93
C PRO A 158 1.98 12.49 -0.55
N VAL A 159 3.06 11.92 -1.07
CA VAL A 159 3.39 11.85 -2.50
C VAL A 159 3.27 10.41 -2.98
N LEU A 160 2.48 10.19 -4.02
CA LEU A 160 2.24 8.88 -4.63
C LEU A 160 2.73 8.82 -6.08
N GLN A 161 3.47 7.77 -6.40
CA GLN A 161 3.82 7.40 -7.77
C GLN A 161 3.47 5.93 -8.01
N VAL A 162 2.68 5.67 -9.05
CA VAL A 162 2.32 4.31 -9.50
C VAL A 162 2.62 4.21 -10.99
N SER A 163 3.50 3.30 -11.39
CA SER A 163 3.81 3.11 -12.80
C SER A 163 3.89 1.66 -13.27
N ASP A 164 3.57 1.44 -14.54
CA ASP A 164 3.82 0.20 -15.28
C ASP A 164 3.28 -1.04 -14.54
N SER A 165 2.17 -0.89 -13.83
CA SER A 165 1.61 -1.91 -12.92
C SER A 165 0.23 -2.37 -13.37
N HIS A 166 -0.12 -3.61 -13.00
CA HIS A 166 -1.35 -4.28 -13.40
C HIS A 166 -2.21 -4.59 -12.17
N PHE A 167 -3.50 -4.25 -12.26
CA PHE A 167 -4.49 -4.40 -11.20
C PHE A 167 -5.66 -5.20 -11.79
N THR A 168 -5.86 -6.43 -11.33
CA THR A 168 -6.92 -7.31 -11.86
C THR A 168 -7.80 -7.80 -10.72
N GLN A 169 -9.10 -7.49 -10.77
CA GLN A 169 -10.05 -7.81 -9.71
C GLN A 169 -9.66 -7.24 -8.33
N VAL A 170 -9.26 -5.98 -8.31
CA VAL A 170 -8.85 -5.26 -7.10
C VAL A 170 -10.02 -4.43 -6.55
N GLY A 171 -10.22 -4.41 -5.23
CA GLY A 171 -11.10 -3.46 -4.55
C GLY A 171 -12.59 -3.73 -4.68
N ARG A 172 -12.99 -4.84 -5.31
CA ARG A 172 -14.41 -5.11 -5.61
C ARG A 172 -15.30 -5.25 -4.38
N ALA A 173 -14.72 -5.59 -3.22
CA ALA A 173 -15.43 -5.69 -1.95
C ALA A 173 -15.38 -4.41 -1.11
N ALA A 174 -14.55 -3.43 -1.51
CA ALA A 174 -14.21 -2.27 -0.70
C ALA A 174 -14.25 -0.97 -1.50
N ASP A 175 -15.11 -0.89 -2.54
CA ASP A 175 -15.42 0.27 -3.42
C ASP A 175 -14.28 0.96 -4.19
N ALA A 176 -13.02 0.70 -3.85
CA ALA A 176 -11.86 1.36 -4.42
C ALA A 176 -10.71 0.39 -4.73
N SER A 177 -10.09 0.53 -5.89
CA SER A 177 -8.82 -0.14 -6.21
C SER A 177 -7.62 0.61 -5.64
N LEU A 178 -7.71 1.94 -5.57
CA LEU A 178 -6.84 2.83 -4.82
C LEU A 178 -7.73 3.84 -4.10
N ARG A 179 -7.56 4.00 -2.79
CA ARG A 179 -8.25 4.99 -1.96
C ARG A 179 -7.22 6.03 -1.50
N LEU A 180 -7.40 7.25 -1.96
CA LEU A 180 -6.42 8.33 -1.81
C LEU A 180 -7.13 9.57 -1.25
N HIS A 181 -7.07 9.75 0.06
CA HIS A 181 -7.68 10.90 0.74
C HIS A 181 -6.60 11.88 1.20
N GLY A 182 -6.64 13.11 0.70
CA GLY A 182 -5.73 14.19 1.09
C GLY A 182 -4.29 14.07 0.58
N VAL A 183 -4.03 13.17 -0.37
CA VAL A 183 -2.72 12.99 -1.03
C VAL A 183 -2.38 14.22 -1.87
N GLN A 184 -1.24 14.84 -1.60
CA GLN A 184 -0.87 16.14 -2.19
C GLN A 184 -0.35 16.02 -3.61
N ARG A 185 0.29 14.91 -3.96
CA ARG A 185 0.83 14.68 -5.31
C ARG A 185 0.60 13.25 -5.72
N ILE A 186 -0.12 13.05 -6.82
CA ILE A 186 -0.44 11.73 -7.37
C ILE A 186 0.07 11.68 -8.80
N ALA A 187 0.88 10.66 -9.12
CA ALA A 187 1.28 10.36 -10.48
C ALA A 187 0.95 8.90 -10.83
N LEU A 188 0.04 8.70 -11.77
CA LEU A 188 -0.37 7.39 -12.28
C LEU A 188 0.03 7.26 -13.75
N ARG A 189 0.98 6.38 -14.07
CA ARG A 189 1.50 6.24 -15.44
C ARG A 189 1.50 4.81 -15.94
N ASN A 190 0.98 4.57 -17.15
CA ASN A 190 1.07 3.29 -17.84
C ASN A 190 0.53 2.10 -17.03
N ASN A 191 -0.47 2.32 -16.18
CA ASN A 191 -1.08 1.25 -15.39
C ASN A 191 -2.27 0.64 -16.12
N ARG A 192 -2.54 -0.63 -15.85
CA ARG A 192 -3.70 -1.33 -16.40
C ARG A 192 -4.58 -1.86 -15.28
N PHE A 193 -5.83 -1.39 -15.26
CA PHE A 193 -6.87 -1.85 -14.35
C PHE A 193 -7.90 -2.68 -15.10
N VAL A 194 -8.12 -3.91 -14.66
CA VAL A 194 -9.04 -4.88 -15.27
C VAL A 194 -10.02 -5.37 -14.21
N ASP A 195 -11.31 -5.27 -14.51
CA ASP A 195 -12.42 -5.76 -13.66
C ASP A 195 -12.29 -5.37 -12.17
N SER A 196 -11.74 -4.18 -11.92
CA SER A 196 -11.43 -3.65 -10.60
C SER A 196 -12.43 -2.58 -10.19
N ALA A 197 -12.41 -2.19 -8.93
CA ALA A 197 -13.15 -1.03 -8.46
C ALA A 197 -12.49 0.28 -8.94
N ALA A 198 -13.23 1.38 -8.81
CA ALA A 198 -12.77 2.72 -9.18
C ALA A 198 -11.50 3.12 -8.43
N ILE A 199 -10.74 4.07 -8.98
CA ILE A 199 -9.77 4.82 -8.18
C ILE A 199 -10.53 5.99 -7.55
N LEU A 200 -10.44 6.13 -6.23
CA LEU A 200 -11.05 7.21 -5.47
C LEU A 200 -9.96 8.16 -4.97
N ALA A 201 -9.92 9.37 -5.51
CA ALA A 201 -8.99 10.42 -5.11
C ALA A 201 -9.76 11.64 -4.57
N GLN A 202 -9.82 11.75 -3.25
CA GLN A 202 -10.47 12.86 -2.56
C GLN A 202 -9.43 13.88 -2.16
N HIS A 203 -9.59 15.10 -2.65
CA HIS A 203 -8.72 16.21 -2.30
C HIS A 203 -9.17 16.82 -0.97
N THR A 204 -8.20 17.23 -0.16
CA THR A 204 -8.42 18.07 1.03
C THR A 204 -7.83 19.46 0.76
N THR A 205 -7.46 20.21 1.79
CA THR A 205 -6.83 21.54 1.63
C THR A 205 -5.47 21.46 0.90
N GLY A 206 -4.98 22.62 0.44
CA GLY A 206 -3.79 22.72 -0.41
C GLY A 206 -4.08 22.74 -1.92
N THR A 207 -3.02 22.65 -2.73
CA THR A 207 -3.10 22.62 -4.21
C THR A 207 -2.61 21.25 -4.71
N PRO A 208 -3.46 20.20 -4.63
CA PRO A 208 -3.04 18.86 -4.98
C PRO A 208 -2.74 18.74 -6.48
N HIS A 209 -1.70 18.00 -6.82
CA HIS A 209 -1.30 17.77 -8.20
C HIS A 209 -1.58 16.33 -8.61
N LEU A 210 -2.43 16.15 -9.62
CA LEU A 210 -2.72 14.87 -10.22
C LEU A 210 -2.15 14.80 -11.64
N ILE A 211 -1.28 13.83 -11.90
CA ILE A 211 -0.77 13.53 -13.24
C ILE A 211 -1.20 12.12 -13.61
N THR A 212 -1.94 11.99 -14.71
CA THR A 212 -2.33 10.68 -15.25
C THR A 212 -1.94 10.56 -16.71
N SER A 213 -1.28 9.47 -17.11
CA SER A 213 -0.94 9.23 -18.52
C SER A 213 -0.85 7.73 -18.83
N GLY A 214 -1.28 7.33 -20.01
CA GLY A 214 -1.14 5.94 -20.49
C GLY A 214 -1.88 4.87 -19.68
N ASN A 215 -2.74 5.23 -18.74
CA ASN A 215 -3.50 4.27 -17.94
C ASN A 215 -4.66 3.69 -18.75
N GLN A 216 -4.97 2.40 -18.55
CA GLN A 216 -6.03 1.68 -19.23
C GLN A 216 -7.01 1.08 -18.22
N PHE A 217 -8.30 1.29 -18.44
CA PHE A 217 -9.38 0.77 -17.59
C PHE A 217 -10.28 -0.12 -18.43
N VAL A 218 -10.32 -1.42 -18.12
CA VAL A 218 -11.13 -2.43 -18.83
C VAL A 218 -12.06 -3.07 -17.82
N GLY A 219 -13.38 -2.97 -18.01
CA GLY A 219 -14.35 -3.44 -17.01
C GLY A 219 -14.18 -2.77 -15.64
N THR A 220 -13.48 -1.63 -15.59
CA THR A 220 -13.15 -0.87 -14.38
C THR A 220 -13.67 0.55 -14.57
N PRO A 221 -14.39 1.15 -13.59
CA PRO A 221 -14.78 2.54 -13.67
C PRO A 221 -13.57 3.48 -13.84
N ALA A 222 -13.81 4.64 -14.43
CA ALA A 222 -12.78 5.67 -14.55
C ALA A 222 -12.34 6.17 -13.17
N LEU A 223 -11.23 6.92 -13.12
CA LEU A 223 -10.77 7.59 -11.90
C LEU A 223 -11.79 8.65 -11.46
N HIS A 224 -12.25 8.57 -10.22
CA HIS A 224 -13.07 9.59 -9.57
C HIS A 224 -12.14 10.51 -8.77
N ALA A 225 -12.00 11.76 -9.22
CA ALA A 225 -11.29 12.79 -8.49
C ALA A 225 -12.21 13.99 -8.29
N ASP A 226 -12.25 14.54 -7.08
CA ASP A 226 -13.19 15.61 -6.69
C ASP A 226 -12.78 17.01 -7.23
N ALA A 227 -11.96 17.04 -8.28
CA ALA A 227 -11.45 18.16 -9.07
C ALA A 227 -10.35 19.06 -8.45
N ALA A 228 -9.19 19.07 -9.10
CA ALA A 228 -8.53 20.27 -9.61
C ALA A 228 -8.21 19.97 -11.09
N GLU A 229 -8.39 20.93 -11.99
CA GLU A 229 -8.43 20.70 -13.45
C GLU A 229 -7.32 19.77 -13.99
N PRO A 230 -7.63 18.90 -14.96
CA PRO A 230 -6.59 18.20 -15.69
C PRO A 230 -5.79 19.23 -16.50
N LEU A 231 -4.53 19.46 -16.14
CA LEU A 231 -3.59 20.10 -17.05
C LEU A 231 -3.32 19.11 -18.20
N LEU A 232 -3.83 19.49 -19.38
CA LEU A 232 -3.59 18.88 -20.69
C LEU A 232 -2.11 18.79 -21.03
#